data_AF-A0A965QJT4-F1
#
_entry.id   AF-A0A965QJT4-F1
#
_cell.length_a   1.000
_cell.length_b   1.000
_cell.length_c   1.000
_cell.angle_alpha   90.00
_cell.angle_beta   90.00
_cell.angle_gamma   90.00
#
_symmetry.space_group_name_H-M   'P 1'
#
loop_
_entity.id
_entity.type
_entity.pdbx_description
1 polymer ?
#
loop_
_entity_poly.entity_id
_entity_poly.type
_entity_poly.pdbx_seq_one_letter_code
_entity_poly.pdbx_strand_id
1 'polypeptide(L)'
;MEHRGGLAADGLTSDGAGLLLSIPHELLKNSAARLEKKLPNPGQYAVGMVFLPQEQKEAIEWELQWSHEAQLQGMDLLLNRTVPIDVSVLGRIAKESCPSIQQYIIADLREEPTSFARRLFVLQKSMEEIARAKYGIHQKRFHICSLSTDSICYKALTPSQTLDKFYTDLANKKFASKFAVVHRRFSTNTLPAWPLAQPFRKIAHNGEINTLRANVTGFHSRVATIENSGSDVAMRSPGPVCSPGMSDSAMFDNAVEYLLQTGRSLSKVLTMLIPEPWEKDPDMPKPLRDYYEYQSMIMEPWDGPALMSFFHGGQVGAILDRNGLRPGRYWITRDKIV
;
A
#
# COMPACT_ATOMS: atom_id res chain seq x y z
N MET A 1 10.74 16.28 -8.45
CA MET A 1 10.91 16.26 -6.97
C MET A 1 12.37 16.01 -6.54
N GLU A 2 13.35 16.07 -7.45
CA GLU A 2 14.74 15.64 -7.18
C GLU A 2 15.44 16.40 -6.05
N HIS A 3 15.27 17.73 -6.01
CA HIS A 3 15.86 18.62 -5.00
C HIS A 3 15.36 18.36 -3.56
N ARG A 4 14.41 17.44 -3.35
CA ARG A 4 13.82 17.15 -2.03
C ARG A 4 14.13 15.74 -1.50
N GLY A 5 14.90 14.91 -2.20
CA GLY A 5 15.23 13.55 -1.73
C GLY A 5 16.68 13.41 -1.28
N GLY A 6 16.91 12.48 -0.36
CA GLY A 6 18.22 12.10 0.11
C GLY A 6 18.89 11.14 -0.85
N LEU A 7 20.21 11.23 -0.94
CA LEU A 7 21.08 10.23 -1.55
C LEU A 7 21.93 9.60 -0.46
N ALA A 8 22.14 8.30 -0.55
CA ALA A 8 23.02 7.56 0.35
C ALA A 8 24.50 7.83 0.00
N ALA A 9 25.40 7.25 0.80
CA ALA A 9 26.85 7.44 0.66
C ALA A 9 27.44 7.03 -0.70
N ASP A 10 26.73 6.20 -1.49
CA ASP A 10 27.16 5.79 -2.83
C ASP A 10 26.75 6.79 -3.94
N GLY A 11 26.10 7.90 -3.59
CA GLY A 11 25.72 8.98 -4.51
C GLY A 11 24.61 8.65 -5.51
N LEU A 12 24.10 7.42 -5.50
CA LEU A 12 23.08 6.94 -6.45
C LEU A 12 21.86 6.33 -5.76
N THR A 13 22.05 5.65 -4.64
CA THR A 13 20.93 5.08 -3.86
C THR A 13 20.14 6.24 -3.23
N SER A 14 18.83 6.25 -3.41
CA SER A 14 17.92 7.21 -2.75
C SER A 14 17.13 6.54 -1.62
N ASP A 15 16.46 7.35 -0.80
CA ASP A 15 15.55 6.86 0.26
C ASP A 15 14.29 6.16 -0.27
N GLY A 16 14.05 6.23 -1.58
CA GLY A 16 12.97 5.55 -2.27
C GLY A 16 12.08 6.47 -3.10
N ALA A 17 11.64 5.95 -4.25
CA ALA A 17 10.63 6.55 -5.09
C ALA A 17 9.63 5.48 -5.53
N GLY A 18 8.40 5.89 -5.83
CA GLY A 18 7.39 4.95 -6.29
C GLY A 18 6.15 5.59 -6.88
N LEU A 19 5.35 4.72 -7.49
CA LEU A 19 4.11 5.01 -8.18
C LEU A 19 3.05 4.01 -7.72
N LEU A 20 1.90 4.50 -7.26
CA LEU A 20 0.68 3.72 -7.15
C LEU A 20 -0.19 4.05 -8.37
N LEU A 21 -0.49 3.04 -9.16
CA LEU A 21 -1.08 3.14 -10.49
C LEU A 21 -2.28 2.21 -10.57
N SER A 22 -3.19 2.44 -11.52
CA SER A 22 -4.16 1.39 -11.87
C SER A 22 -3.47 0.20 -12.51
N ILE A 23 -4.00 -1.01 -12.29
CA ILE A 23 -3.45 -2.25 -12.86
C ILE A 23 -3.37 -2.15 -14.39
N PRO A 24 -2.18 -2.34 -15.02
CA PRO A 24 -2.00 -2.24 -16.46
C PRO A 24 -2.48 -3.51 -17.16
N HIS A 25 -3.80 -3.67 -17.31
CA HIS A 25 -4.44 -4.90 -17.81
C HIS A 25 -3.85 -5.39 -19.13
N GLU A 26 -3.68 -4.53 -20.12
CA GLU A 26 -3.15 -4.92 -21.43
C GLU A 26 -1.72 -5.48 -21.33
N LEU A 27 -0.85 -4.88 -20.52
CA LEU A 27 0.50 -5.39 -20.30
C LEU A 27 0.49 -6.80 -19.67
N LEU A 28 -0.35 -7.01 -18.66
CA LEU A 28 -0.46 -8.29 -17.96
C LEU A 28 -1.10 -9.36 -18.85
N LYS A 29 -2.12 -9.00 -19.63
CA LYS A 29 -2.79 -9.90 -20.59
C LYS A 29 -1.80 -10.41 -21.63
N ASN A 30 -0.93 -9.54 -22.15
CA ASN A 30 0.14 -9.94 -23.06
C ASN A 30 1.18 -10.84 -22.39
N SER A 31 1.51 -10.59 -21.12
CA SER A 31 2.43 -11.44 -20.35
C SER A 31 1.85 -12.84 -20.13
N ALA A 32 0.56 -12.94 -19.80
CA ALA A 32 -0.14 -14.22 -19.62
C ALA A 32 -0.26 -15.00 -20.94
N ALA A 33 -0.56 -14.32 -22.05
CA ALA A 33 -0.68 -14.96 -23.37
C ALA A 33 0.62 -15.64 -23.83
N ARG A 34 1.79 -15.09 -23.47
CA ARG A 34 3.10 -15.71 -23.75
C ARG A 34 3.32 -17.05 -23.02
N LEU A 35 2.55 -17.29 -21.97
CA LEU A 35 2.56 -18.52 -21.18
C LEU A 35 1.30 -19.36 -21.43
N GLU A 36 0.59 -19.10 -22.53
CA GLU A 36 -0.66 -19.78 -22.91
C GLU A 36 -1.79 -19.67 -21.87
N LYS A 37 -1.71 -18.65 -20.99
CA LYS A 37 -2.73 -18.35 -19.98
C LYS A 37 -3.64 -17.22 -20.43
N LYS A 38 -4.90 -17.27 -20.00
CA LYS A 38 -5.89 -16.20 -20.20
C LYS A 38 -6.14 -15.46 -18.89
N LEU A 39 -6.12 -14.13 -18.92
CA LEU A 39 -6.53 -13.32 -17.78
C LEU A 39 -8.02 -12.98 -17.85
N PRO A 40 -8.73 -13.02 -16.71
CA PRO A 40 -10.08 -12.46 -16.59
C PRO A 40 -10.12 -10.95 -16.91
N ASN A 41 -11.32 -10.38 -17.04
CA ASN A 41 -11.47 -8.95 -17.26
C ASN A 41 -10.99 -8.14 -16.04
N PRO A 42 -10.64 -6.85 -16.23
CA PRO A 42 -10.30 -5.97 -15.11
C PRO A 42 -11.35 -6.02 -13.99
N GLY A 43 -10.90 -6.11 -12.73
CA GLY A 43 -11.77 -6.24 -11.56
C GLY A 43 -12.15 -7.68 -11.19
N GLN A 44 -11.99 -8.66 -12.09
CA GLN A 44 -12.23 -10.09 -11.82
C GLN A 44 -10.96 -10.84 -11.38
N TYR A 45 -9.82 -10.15 -11.32
CA TYR A 45 -8.57 -10.66 -10.78
C TYR A 45 -7.87 -9.58 -9.98
N ALA A 46 -7.00 -10.01 -9.08
CA ALA A 46 -6.11 -9.18 -8.30
C ALA A 46 -4.66 -9.38 -8.71
N VAL A 47 -3.83 -8.38 -8.41
CA VAL A 47 -2.38 -8.46 -8.60
C VAL A 47 -1.70 -8.14 -7.28
N GLY A 48 -0.94 -9.10 -6.77
CA GLY A 48 -0.03 -8.95 -5.66
C GLY A 48 1.36 -8.59 -6.16
N MET A 49 1.83 -7.36 -5.93
CA MET A 49 3.23 -6.97 -6.16
C MET A 49 4.01 -7.25 -4.88
N VAL A 50 5.00 -8.15 -4.95
CA VAL A 50 5.66 -8.70 -3.76
C VAL A 50 7.17 -8.64 -3.92
N PHE A 51 7.83 -8.20 -2.85
CA PHE A 51 9.26 -8.34 -2.66
C PHE A 51 9.54 -9.64 -1.92
N LEU A 52 10.41 -10.46 -2.50
CA LEU A 52 10.87 -11.72 -1.96
C LEU A 52 12.40 -11.72 -1.84
N PRO A 53 12.96 -12.64 -1.06
CA PRO A 53 14.39 -12.94 -1.12
C PRO A 53 14.83 -13.35 -2.54
N GLN A 54 16.10 -13.11 -2.88
CA GLN A 54 16.62 -13.42 -4.22
C GLN A 54 16.83 -14.92 -4.46
N GLU A 55 16.85 -15.72 -3.39
CA GLU A 55 17.10 -17.15 -3.44
C GLU A 55 15.98 -17.88 -4.19
N GLN A 56 16.32 -18.53 -5.31
CA GLN A 56 15.34 -19.21 -6.18
C GLN A 56 14.52 -20.27 -5.45
N LYS A 57 15.12 -20.99 -4.49
CA LYS A 57 14.40 -21.96 -3.65
C LYS A 57 13.30 -21.29 -2.83
N GLU A 58 13.58 -20.13 -2.25
CA GLU A 58 12.60 -19.38 -1.48
C GLU A 58 11.47 -18.84 -2.38
N ALA A 59 11.77 -18.44 -3.61
CA ALA A 59 10.75 -17.99 -4.56
C ALA A 59 9.73 -19.10 -4.89
N ILE A 60 10.18 -20.35 -5.07
CA ILE A 60 9.31 -21.50 -5.32
C ILE A 60 8.46 -21.81 -4.08
N GLU A 61 9.06 -21.82 -2.89
CA GLU A 61 8.33 -22.02 -1.63
C GLU A 61 7.23 -20.96 -1.46
N TRP A 62 7.53 -19.70 -1.75
CA TRP A 62 6.56 -18.62 -1.68
C TRP A 62 5.45 -18.77 -2.72
N GLU A 63 5.75 -19.21 -3.94
CA GLU A 63 4.71 -19.49 -4.95
C GLU A 63 3.75 -20.59 -4.50
N LEU A 64 4.27 -21.69 -3.93
CA LEU A 64 3.44 -22.75 -3.36
C LEU A 64 2.59 -22.23 -2.19
N GLN A 65 3.16 -21.41 -1.32
CA GLN A 65 2.43 -20.82 -0.20
C GLN A 65 1.32 -19.87 -0.67
N TRP A 66 1.59 -19.01 -1.65
CA TRP A 66 0.59 -18.13 -2.27
C TRP A 66 -0.56 -18.95 -2.87
N SER A 67 -0.24 -20.03 -3.59
CA SER A 67 -1.25 -20.92 -4.16
C SER A 67 -2.11 -21.57 -3.06
N HIS A 68 -1.48 -22.10 -2.01
CA HIS A 68 -2.17 -22.76 -0.90
C HIS A 68 -3.10 -21.79 -0.15
N GLU A 69 -2.58 -20.62 0.28
CA GLU A 69 -3.36 -19.64 1.02
C GLU A 69 -4.48 -19.03 0.17
N ALA A 70 -4.26 -18.82 -1.13
CA ALA A 70 -5.31 -18.38 -2.05
C ALA A 70 -6.45 -19.41 -2.12
N GLN A 71 -6.12 -20.69 -2.24
CA GLN A 71 -7.10 -21.78 -2.30
C GLN A 71 -7.91 -21.91 -1.01
N LEU A 72 -7.30 -21.74 0.17
CA LEU A 72 -8.03 -21.71 1.45
C LEU A 72 -9.10 -20.61 1.50
N GLN A 73 -8.87 -19.50 0.80
CA GLN A 73 -9.83 -18.42 0.66
C GLN A 73 -10.77 -18.61 -0.55
N GLY A 74 -10.68 -19.70 -1.31
CA GLY A 74 -11.49 -19.90 -2.51
C GLY A 74 -11.10 -19.00 -3.68
N MET A 75 -9.81 -18.69 -3.80
CA MET A 75 -9.20 -17.98 -4.92
C MET A 75 -8.20 -18.92 -5.62
N ASP A 76 -7.80 -18.58 -6.84
CA ASP A 76 -6.79 -19.34 -7.59
C ASP A 76 -5.62 -18.48 -8.01
N LEU A 77 -4.40 -19.02 -7.91
CA LEU A 77 -3.20 -18.38 -8.40
C LEU A 77 -3.05 -18.68 -9.89
N LEU A 78 -3.51 -17.74 -10.73
CA LEU A 78 -3.47 -17.91 -12.18
C LEU A 78 -2.04 -17.87 -12.72
N LEU A 79 -1.24 -16.92 -12.26
CA LEU A 79 0.09 -16.66 -12.82
C LEU A 79 1.02 -16.04 -11.78
N ASN A 80 2.22 -16.59 -11.66
CA ASN A 80 3.36 -15.92 -11.08
C ASN A 80 4.19 -15.28 -12.21
N ARG A 81 4.41 -13.96 -12.13
CA ARG A 81 5.17 -13.20 -13.11
C ARG A 81 6.34 -12.52 -12.44
N THR A 82 7.56 -12.87 -12.83
CA THR A 82 8.74 -12.09 -12.48
C THR A 82 8.71 -10.74 -13.19
N VAL A 83 8.83 -9.67 -12.42
CA VAL A 83 8.78 -8.29 -12.95
C VAL A 83 10.10 -7.99 -13.66
N PRO A 84 10.06 -7.53 -14.92
CA PRO A 84 11.28 -7.25 -15.67
C PRO A 84 11.94 -5.98 -15.15
N ILE A 85 13.11 -6.14 -14.53
CA ILE A 85 13.89 -5.07 -13.93
C ILE A 85 15.30 -4.95 -14.53
N ASP A 86 15.85 -3.73 -14.50
CA ASP A 86 17.25 -3.47 -14.82
C ASP A 86 18.00 -3.04 -13.55
N VAL A 87 18.73 -3.96 -12.92
CA VAL A 87 19.52 -3.67 -11.71
C VAL A 87 20.78 -2.84 -11.97
N SER A 88 21.15 -2.61 -13.23
CA SER A 88 22.36 -1.83 -13.58
C SER A 88 22.21 -0.35 -13.25
N VAL A 89 20.97 0.16 -13.17
CA VAL A 89 20.69 1.56 -12.84
C VAL A 89 20.69 1.86 -11.33
N LEU A 90 20.82 0.83 -10.49
CA LEU A 90 20.81 0.97 -9.04
C LEU A 90 22.19 1.37 -8.51
N GLY A 91 22.20 2.20 -7.46
CA GLY A 91 23.39 2.37 -6.62
C GLY A 91 23.78 1.07 -5.93
N ARG A 92 25.04 0.96 -5.50
CA ARG A 92 25.60 -0.25 -4.88
C ARG A 92 24.75 -0.73 -3.69
N ILE A 93 24.35 0.18 -2.80
CA ILE A 93 23.59 -0.14 -1.58
C ILE A 93 22.19 -0.68 -1.92
N ALA A 94 21.49 -0.02 -2.85
CA ALA A 94 20.20 -0.49 -3.34
C ALA A 94 20.32 -1.85 -4.03
N LYS A 95 21.38 -2.06 -4.83
CA LYS A 95 21.61 -3.29 -5.59
C LYS A 95 21.89 -4.49 -4.67
N GLU A 96 22.71 -4.32 -3.63
CA GLU A 96 23.02 -5.36 -2.64
C GLU A 96 21.78 -5.82 -1.85
N SER A 97 20.81 -4.93 -1.65
CA SER A 97 19.57 -5.20 -0.93
C SER A 97 18.36 -5.45 -1.84
N CYS A 98 18.55 -5.49 -3.16
CA CYS A 98 17.46 -5.58 -4.14
C CYS A 98 16.68 -6.89 -3.96
N PRO A 99 15.36 -6.86 -3.73
CA PRO A 99 14.57 -8.08 -3.63
C PRO A 99 14.37 -8.71 -5.01
N SER A 100 13.99 -9.99 -5.02
CA SER A 100 13.26 -10.57 -6.16
C SER A 100 11.86 -9.96 -6.18
N ILE A 101 11.42 -9.49 -7.35
CA ILE A 101 10.16 -8.77 -7.48
C ILE A 101 9.20 -9.61 -8.32
N GLN A 102 8.14 -10.09 -7.67
CA GLN A 102 7.16 -11.00 -8.26
C GLN A 102 5.78 -10.35 -8.29
N GLN A 103 4.99 -10.71 -9.30
CA GLN A 103 3.58 -10.39 -9.43
C GLN A 103 2.77 -11.68 -9.38
N TYR A 104 1.98 -11.84 -8.32
CA TYR A 104 1.03 -12.95 -8.17
C TYR A 104 -0.35 -12.50 -8.66
N ILE A 105 -0.84 -13.13 -9.72
CA ILE A 105 -2.12 -12.79 -10.34
C ILE A 105 -3.15 -13.82 -9.88
N ILE A 106 -4.15 -13.33 -9.15
CA ILE A 106 -5.08 -14.16 -8.40
C ILE A 106 -6.49 -13.92 -8.92
N ALA A 107 -7.20 -14.98 -9.29
CA ALA A 107 -8.60 -14.89 -9.68
C ALA A 107 -9.51 -15.31 -8.54
N ASP A 108 -10.69 -14.72 -8.52
CA ASP A 108 -11.76 -15.18 -7.67
C ASP A 108 -12.40 -16.43 -8.28
N LEU A 109 -12.46 -17.54 -7.53
CA LEU A 109 -13.19 -18.74 -7.96
C LEU A 109 -14.65 -18.71 -7.55
N ARG A 110 -15.04 -17.78 -6.66
CA ARG A 110 -16.39 -17.73 -6.09
C ARG A 110 -17.16 -16.54 -6.62
N GLU A 111 -18.37 -16.80 -7.13
CA GLU A 111 -19.38 -15.77 -7.41
C GLU A 111 -20.21 -15.45 -6.13
N GLU A 112 -19.57 -15.40 -4.96
CA GLU A 112 -20.27 -15.36 -3.66
C GLU A 112 -20.41 -13.96 -3.03
N PRO A 113 -21.30 -13.80 -2.03
CA PRO A 113 -21.62 -12.51 -1.40
C PRO A 113 -20.46 -11.84 -0.68
N THR A 114 -19.50 -12.61 -0.15
CA THR A 114 -18.34 -12.05 0.56
C THR A 114 -17.43 -11.35 -0.45
N SER A 115 -17.14 -10.07 -0.24
CA SER A 115 -16.36 -9.28 -1.20
C SER A 115 -14.96 -9.87 -1.43
N PHE A 116 -14.58 -10.06 -2.69
CA PHE A 116 -13.24 -10.46 -3.13
C PHE A 116 -12.13 -9.64 -2.44
N ALA A 117 -12.36 -8.34 -2.25
CA ALA A 117 -11.42 -7.45 -1.56
C ALA A 117 -11.15 -7.86 -0.10
N ARG A 118 -12.17 -8.36 0.62
CA ARG A 118 -12.01 -8.85 2.00
C ARG A 118 -11.18 -10.12 2.05
N ARG A 119 -11.41 -11.04 1.10
CA ARG A 119 -10.61 -12.27 0.99
C ARG A 119 -9.15 -11.99 0.64
N LEU A 120 -8.90 -11.02 -0.24
CA LEU A 120 -7.54 -10.55 -0.54
C LEU A 120 -6.85 -9.96 0.69
N PHE A 121 -7.59 -9.19 1.51
CA PHE A 121 -7.04 -8.68 2.77
C PHE A 121 -6.67 -9.81 3.73
N VAL A 122 -7.53 -10.82 3.88
CA VAL A 122 -7.23 -12.01 4.71
C VAL A 122 -6.02 -12.77 4.17
N LEU A 123 -5.94 -12.98 2.86
CA LEU A 123 -4.77 -13.60 2.21
C LEU A 123 -3.50 -12.79 2.51
N GLN A 124 -3.55 -11.46 2.37
CA GLN A 124 -2.41 -10.60 2.70
C GLN A 124 -1.96 -10.80 4.15
N LYS A 125 -2.89 -10.84 5.10
CA LYS A 125 -2.58 -11.02 6.53
C LYS A 125 -2.02 -12.39 6.84
N SER A 126 -2.55 -13.45 6.23
CA SER A 126 -2.00 -14.80 6.34
C SER A 126 -0.55 -14.84 5.84
N MET A 127 -0.29 -14.28 4.66
CA MET A 127 1.06 -14.25 4.08
C MET A 127 2.05 -13.42 4.92
N GLU A 128 1.61 -12.26 5.44
CA GLU A 128 2.42 -11.45 6.37
C GLU A 128 2.75 -12.20 7.66
N GLU A 129 1.79 -12.96 8.20
CA GLU A 129 2.01 -13.77 9.40
C GLU A 129 2.98 -14.93 9.16
N ILE A 130 2.82 -15.66 8.06
CA ILE A 130 3.74 -16.73 7.67
C ILE A 130 5.16 -16.17 7.47
N ALA A 131 5.29 -15.02 6.81
CA ALA A 131 6.57 -14.35 6.63
C ALA A 131 7.20 -13.93 7.96
N ARG A 132 6.40 -13.41 8.90
CA ARG A 132 6.86 -13.06 10.24
C ARG A 132 7.33 -14.29 11.02
N ALA A 133 6.59 -15.39 10.94
CA ALA A 133 6.98 -16.66 11.57
C ALA A 133 8.28 -17.22 10.96
N LYS A 134 8.45 -17.13 9.63
CA LYS A 134 9.63 -17.61 8.91
C LYS A 134 10.89 -16.78 9.18
N TYR A 135 10.78 -15.44 9.19
CA TYR A 135 11.94 -14.55 9.22
C TYR A 135 12.16 -13.81 10.54
N GLY A 136 11.20 -13.81 11.46
CA GLY A 136 11.31 -13.10 12.74
C GLY A 136 11.71 -11.63 12.58
N ILE A 137 12.84 -11.24 13.17
CA ILE A 137 13.40 -9.88 13.08
C ILE A 137 13.73 -9.44 11.64
N HIS A 138 13.92 -10.40 10.72
CA HIS A 138 14.20 -10.16 9.31
C HIS A 138 12.95 -10.16 8.42
N GLN A 139 11.75 -9.99 9.00
CA GLN A 139 10.46 -9.98 8.28
C GLN A 139 10.43 -9.05 7.05
N LYS A 140 11.26 -8.00 7.01
CA LYS A 140 11.40 -7.09 5.84
C LYS A 140 11.93 -7.75 4.56
N ARG A 141 12.42 -8.99 4.65
CA ARG A 141 12.81 -9.82 3.50
C ARG A 141 11.62 -10.22 2.62
N PHE A 142 10.41 -10.20 3.18
CA PHE A 142 9.16 -10.39 2.46
C PHE A 142 8.29 -9.14 2.63
N HIS A 143 7.78 -8.59 1.54
CA HIS A 143 6.91 -7.42 1.62
C HIS A 143 5.89 -7.37 0.49
N ILE A 144 4.61 -7.30 0.85
CA ILE A 144 3.53 -7.10 -0.11
C ILE A 144 3.37 -5.59 -0.34
N CYS A 145 3.86 -5.12 -1.49
CA CYS A 145 3.78 -3.70 -1.89
C CYS A 145 2.34 -3.28 -2.14
N SER A 146 1.57 -4.14 -2.79
CA SER A 146 0.14 -3.96 -3.05
C SER A 146 -0.48 -5.31 -3.35
N LEU A 147 -1.71 -5.55 -2.89
CA LEU A 147 -2.57 -6.65 -3.32
C LEU A 147 -3.98 -6.08 -3.55
N SER A 148 -4.37 -5.87 -4.81
CA SER A 148 -5.65 -5.23 -5.15
C SER A 148 -6.17 -5.68 -6.51
N THR A 149 -7.43 -5.38 -6.78
CA THR A 149 -8.11 -5.59 -8.07
C THR A 149 -8.08 -4.37 -8.98
N ASP A 150 -7.66 -3.21 -8.46
CA ASP A 150 -7.71 -1.92 -9.15
C ASP A 150 -6.38 -1.18 -9.19
N SER A 151 -5.50 -1.37 -8.19
CA SER A 151 -4.23 -0.67 -8.04
C SER A 151 -3.01 -1.58 -7.93
N ILE A 152 -1.86 -1.10 -8.38
CA ILE A 152 -0.55 -1.75 -8.24
C ILE A 152 0.53 -0.72 -7.87
N CYS A 153 1.43 -1.09 -6.96
CA CYS A 153 2.51 -0.21 -6.49
C CYS A 153 3.87 -0.63 -7.07
N TYR A 154 4.47 0.23 -7.89
CA TYR A 154 5.85 0.11 -8.37
C TYR A 154 6.74 1.05 -7.56
N LYS A 155 7.61 0.52 -6.69
CA LYS A 155 8.47 1.32 -5.82
C LYS A 155 9.86 0.71 -5.68
N ALA A 156 10.88 1.54 -5.55
CA ALA A 156 12.27 1.08 -5.48
C ALA A 156 13.17 2.07 -4.73
N LEU A 157 14.34 1.61 -4.28
CA LEU A 157 15.40 2.46 -3.72
C LEU A 157 16.21 3.12 -4.84
N THR A 158 15.55 3.98 -5.61
CA THR A 158 16.13 4.65 -6.78
C THR A 158 15.67 6.10 -6.84
N PRO A 159 16.46 7.03 -7.41
CA PRO A 159 15.98 8.38 -7.70
C PRO A 159 14.69 8.37 -8.52
N SER A 160 13.86 9.40 -8.38
CA SER A 160 12.57 9.44 -9.09
C SER A 160 12.70 9.39 -10.62
N GLN A 161 13.84 9.86 -11.17
CA GLN A 161 14.10 9.93 -12.61
C GLN A 161 14.57 8.60 -13.23
N THR A 162 14.82 7.58 -12.42
CA THR A 162 15.36 6.29 -12.85
C THR A 162 14.40 5.14 -12.58
N LEU A 163 13.22 5.42 -12.05
CA LEU A 163 12.22 4.40 -11.72
C LEU A 163 11.69 3.67 -12.97
N ASP A 164 11.50 4.39 -14.06
CA ASP A 164 11.09 3.86 -15.38
C ASP A 164 12.19 3.05 -16.07
N LYS A 165 13.45 3.38 -15.79
CA LYS A 165 14.62 2.60 -16.25
C LYS A 165 14.77 1.32 -15.43
N PHE A 166 14.55 1.40 -14.12
CA PHE A 166 14.60 0.23 -13.24
C PHE A 166 13.45 -0.74 -13.54
N TYR A 167 12.22 -0.25 -13.63
CA TYR A 167 11.05 -1.07 -14.01
C TYR A 167 10.72 -0.90 -15.49
N THR A 168 11.23 -1.79 -16.33
CA THR A 168 11.02 -1.76 -17.78
C THR A 168 9.53 -1.86 -18.19
N ASP A 169 8.67 -2.36 -17.31
CA ASP A 169 7.21 -2.29 -17.47
C ASP A 169 6.71 -0.85 -17.68
N LEU A 170 7.25 0.11 -16.93
CA LEU A 170 6.80 1.51 -16.97
C LEU A 170 7.15 2.20 -18.30
N ALA A 171 8.19 1.73 -19.00
CA ALA A 171 8.56 2.20 -20.33
C ALA A 171 7.78 1.50 -21.46
N ASN A 172 6.97 0.49 -21.14
CA ASN A 172 6.24 -0.29 -22.14
C ASN A 172 5.03 0.51 -22.68
N LYS A 173 4.90 0.60 -24.01
CA LYS A 173 3.77 1.30 -24.67
C LYS A 173 2.39 0.72 -24.35
N LYS A 174 2.32 -0.52 -23.85
CA LYS A 174 1.08 -1.18 -23.41
C LYS A 174 0.78 -0.93 -21.93
N PHE A 175 1.65 -0.22 -21.22
CA PHE A 175 1.38 0.24 -19.87
C PHE A 175 0.45 1.47 -19.96
N ALA A 176 -0.76 1.33 -19.43
CA ALA A 176 -1.71 2.42 -19.33
C ALA A 176 -2.26 2.49 -17.91
N SER A 177 -2.44 3.71 -17.40
CA SER A 177 -2.97 3.93 -16.07
C SER A 177 -4.02 5.04 -16.06
N LYS A 178 -5.07 4.88 -15.27
CA LYS A 178 -6.16 5.86 -15.11
C LYS A 178 -5.82 6.96 -14.10
N PHE A 179 -4.88 6.70 -13.20
CA PHE A 179 -4.43 7.62 -12.15
C PHE A 179 -2.97 7.33 -11.82
N ALA A 180 -2.31 8.29 -11.17
CA ALA A 180 -1.00 8.06 -10.58
C ALA A 180 -0.88 8.81 -9.25
N VAL A 181 -0.54 8.08 -8.18
CA VAL A 181 -0.03 8.68 -6.95
C VAL A 181 1.48 8.48 -6.94
N VAL A 182 2.21 9.58 -6.94
CA VAL A 182 3.68 9.59 -6.99
C VAL A 182 4.23 9.97 -5.63
N HIS A 183 5.24 9.25 -5.17
CA HIS A 183 5.96 9.63 -3.96
C HIS A 183 7.47 9.53 -4.15
N ARG A 184 8.16 10.46 -3.49
CA ARG A 184 9.59 10.43 -3.29
C ARG A 184 9.87 10.67 -1.83
N ARG A 185 10.60 9.74 -1.22
CA ARG A 185 10.93 9.76 0.20
C ARG A 185 12.17 10.61 0.47
N PHE A 186 12.17 11.22 1.65
CA PHE A 186 13.34 11.80 2.31
C PHE A 186 13.33 11.26 3.74
N SER A 187 14.42 10.63 4.17
CA SER A 187 14.53 10.00 5.48
C SER A 187 15.79 10.47 6.18
N THR A 188 15.63 11.14 7.32
CA THR A 188 16.76 11.52 8.19
C THR A 188 17.05 10.47 9.27
N ASN A 189 16.13 9.52 9.49
CA ASN A 189 16.12 8.72 10.73
C ASN A 189 16.22 7.21 10.50
N THR A 190 16.20 6.73 9.25
CA THR A 190 16.24 5.29 8.94
C THR A 190 17.13 5.00 7.75
N LEU A 191 17.82 3.86 7.80
CA LEU A 191 18.55 3.33 6.65
C LEU A 191 17.56 3.02 5.50
N PRO A 192 17.96 3.27 4.23
CA PRO A 192 17.15 2.91 3.08
C PRO A 192 16.76 1.43 3.12
N ALA A 193 15.48 1.15 3.00
CA ALA A 193 14.95 -0.21 2.94
C ALA A 193 13.79 -0.28 1.95
N TRP A 194 13.82 -1.26 1.05
CA TRP A 194 12.85 -1.42 -0.03
C TRP A 194 11.37 -1.36 0.44
N PRO A 195 10.97 -2.04 1.54
CA PRO A 195 9.60 -1.95 2.05
C PRO A 195 9.15 -0.54 2.45
N LEU A 196 10.09 0.32 2.86
CA LEU A 196 9.82 1.67 3.38
C LEU A 196 9.70 2.74 2.29
N ALA A 197 10.09 2.43 1.04
CA ALA A 197 9.75 3.28 -0.09
C ALA A 197 8.22 3.41 -0.18
N GLN A 198 7.75 4.54 -0.72
CA GLN A 198 6.35 4.85 -0.87
C GLN A 198 5.99 5.01 -2.36
N PRO A 199 4.71 4.91 -2.75
CA PRO A 199 3.50 4.78 -1.91
C PRO A 199 3.36 3.47 -1.13
N PHE A 200 2.48 3.50 -0.12
CA PHE A 200 1.93 2.29 0.50
C PHE A 200 0.67 1.84 -0.26
N ARG A 201 -0.17 0.98 0.32
CA ARG A 201 -1.22 0.26 -0.41
C ARG A 201 -2.38 1.17 -0.79
N LYS A 202 -2.70 2.15 0.07
CA LYS A 202 -3.80 3.10 -0.10
C LYS A 202 -3.30 4.54 -0.09
N ILE A 203 -2.18 4.83 0.58
CA ILE A 203 -1.72 6.20 0.81
C ILE A 203 -0.25 6.45 0.42
N ALA A 204 0.04 7.71 0.17
CA ALA A 204 1.37 8.29 0.13
C ALA A 204 1.40 9.52 1.04
N HIS A 205 2.38 9.59 1.92
CA HIS A 205 2.45 10.56 3.00
C HIS A 205 3.73 11.41 2.87
N ASN A 206 3.54 12.72 2.68
CA ASN A 206 4.58 13.70 2.88
C ASN A 206 4.38 14.35 4.25
N GLY A 207 5.19 13.94 5.24
CA GLY A 207 4.89 14.34 6.60
C GLY A 207 5.55 13.46 7.66
N GLU A 208 5.12 13.65 8.89
CA GLU A 208 5.50 12.85 10.06
C GLU A 208 4.31 12.79 11.03
N ILE A 209 3.99 11.61 11.54
CA ILE A 209 2.93 11.42 12.53
C ILE A 209 3.54 11.43 13.93
N ASN A 210 3.33 12.54 14.65
CA ASN A 210 3.96 12.80 15.95
C ASN A 210 3.31 12.00 17.09
N THR A 211 2.06 11.57 16.89
CA THR A 211 1.24 10.88 17.90
C THR A 211 1.31 9.34 17.78
N LEU A 212 2.16 8.82 16.88
CA LEU A 212 2.16 7.44 16.42
C LEU A 212 2.09 6.39 17.53
N ARG A 213 2.91 6.51 18.57
CA ARG A 213 2.99 5.50 19.64
C ARG A 213 1.65 5.34 20.35
N ALA A 214 1.01 6.45 20.72
CA ALA A 214 -0.29 6.43 21.37
C ALA A 214 -1.36 5.86 20.44
N ASN A 215 -1.36 6.30 19.18
CA ASN A 215 -2.34 5.86 18.20
C ASN A 215 -2.27 4.37 17.89
N VAL A 216 -1.06 3.83 17.72
CA VAL A 216 -0.87 2.40 17.45
C VAL A 216 -1.33 1.57 18.64
N THR A 217 -0.96 1.97 19.87
CA THR A 217 -1.42 1.29 21.08
C THR A 217 -2.94 1.34 21.22
N GLY A 218 -3.55 2.52 21.08
CA GLY A 218 -5.01 2.69 21.15
C GLY A 218 -5.74 1.89 20.07
N PHE A 219 -5.20 1.88 18.84
CA PHE A 219 -5.76 1.12 17.73
C PHE A 219 -5.70 -0.39 17.99
N HIS A 220 -4.56 -0.92 18.45
CA HIS A 220 -4.44 -2.34 18.81
C HIS A 220 -5.40 -2.74 19.94
N SER A 221 -5.55 -1.90 20.97
CA SER A 221 -6.52 -2.16 22.04
C SER A 221 -7.95 -2.27 21.53
N ARG A 222 -8.36 -1.36 20.62
CA ARG A 222 -9.71 -1.40 20.02
C ARG A 222 -9.94 -2.65 19.15
N VAL A 223 -8.96 -3.03 18.34
CA VAL A 223 -9.04 -4.24 17.51
C VAL A 223 -9.23 -5.48 18.39
N ALA A 224 -8.46 -5.60 19.47
CA ALA A 224 -8.58 -6.73 20.40
C ALA A 224 -9.97 -6.82 21.05
N THR A 225 -10.61 -5.68 21.37
CA THR A 225 -12.00 -5.68 21.89
C THR A 225 -13.00 -6.20 20.86
N ILE A 226 -12.84 -5.83 19.58
CA ILE A 226 -13.73 -6.29 18.50
C ILE A 226 -13.57 -7.79 18.27
N GLU A 227 -12.34 -8.31 18.25
CA GLU A 227 -12.08 -9.74 18.08
C GLU A 227 -12.71 -10.59 19.20
N ASN A 228 -12.62 -10.12 20.45
CA ASN A 228 -13.19 -10.80 21.61
C ASN A 228 -14.72 -10.76 21.68
N SER A 229 -15.38 -9.90 20.88
CA SER A 229 -16.84 -9.78 20.88
C SER A 229 -17.56 -10.85 20.05
N GLY A 230 -16.84 -11.72 19.33
CA GLY A 230 -17.41 -12.81 18.55
C GLY A 230 -18.23 -12.38 17.32
N SER A 231 -18.15 -11.11 16.91
CA SER A 231 -18.83 -10.62 15.71
C SER A 231 -18.33 -11.33 14.44
N ASP A 232 -19.21 -11.61 13.46
CA ASP A 232 -18.82 -12.06 12.10
C ASP A 232 -17.92 -11.04 11.36
N VAL A 233 -17.80 -9.84 11.91
CA VAL A 233 -16.86 -8.79 11.47
C VAL A 233 -15.43 -9.09 11.93
N ALA A 234 -15.25 -9.88 13.00
CA ALA A 234 -13.95 -10.36 13.44
C ALA A 234 -13.36 -11.26 12.33
N MET A 235 -12.52 -10.65 11.49
CA MET A 235 -11.51 -11.40 10.75
C MET A 235 -10.81 -12.28 11.78
N ARG A 236 -10.83 -13.60 11.61
CA ARG A 236 -10.07 -14.51 12.49
C ARG A 236 -8.63 -13.99 12.54
N SER A 237 -8.29 -13.38 13.68
CA SER A 237 -6.99 -12.81 14.07
C SER A 237 -6.05 -12.46 12.90
N PRO A 238 -6.16 -11.27 12.27
CA PRO A 238 -5.21 -10.82 11.24
C PRO A 238 -3.79 -10.55 11.77
N GLY A 239 -3.46 -10.97 12.99
CA GLY A 239 -2.27 -10.55 13.72
C GLY A 239 -2.29 -9.05 14.03
N PRO A 240 -1.17 -8.46 14.48
CA PRO A 240 -1.08 -7.02 14.70
C PRO A 240 -1.40 -6.25 13.42
N VAL A 241 -2.49 -5.46 13.44
CA VAL A 241 -2.93 -4.68 12.27
C VAL A 241 -1.81 -3.76 11.79
N CYS A 242 -1.24 -2.97 12.70
CA CYS A 242 -0.03 -2.20 12.46
C CYS A 242 1.21 -3.09 12.65
N SER A 243 1.90 -3.41 11.54
CA SER A 243 3.07 -4.30 11.56
C SER A 243 4.25 -3.65 12.31
N PRO A 244 4.88 -4.34 13.28
CA PRO A 244 6.03 -3.81 14.01
C PRO A 244 7.21 -3.45 13.09
N GLY A 245 7.99 -2.42 13.45
CA GLY A 245 9.23 -2.06 12.75
C GLY A 245 9.06 -1.38 11.38
N MET A 246 7.83 -1.00 11.02
CA MET A 246 7.51 -0.19 9.86
C MET A 246 7.51 1.31 10.19
N SER A 247 7.52 2.18 9.17
CA SER A 247 7.43 3.64 9.36
C SER A 247 6.05 4.07 9.86
N ASP A 248 5.97 5.25 10.45
CA ASP A 248 4.72 5.93 10.84
C ASP A 248 3.64 5.89 9.74
N SER A 249 4.05 6.20 8.52
CA SER A 249 3.26 6.28 7.31
C SER A 249 2.72 4.90 6.89
N ALA A 250 3.49 3.84 7.14
CA ALA A 250 3.06 2.48 6.86
C ALA A 250 2.04 2.02 7.91
N MET A 251 2.27 2.35 9.18
CA MET A 251 1.32 2.05 10.25
C MET A 251 -0.02 2.76 10.05
N PHE A 252 0.01 4.00 9.55
CA PHE A 252 -1.21 4.71 9.13
C PHE A 252 -1.91 4.00 7.96
N ASP A 253 -1.18 3.60 6.92
CA ASP A 253 -1.74 2.83 5.78
C ASP A 253 -2.40 1.51 6.24
N ASN A 254 -1.75 0.78 7.16
CA ASN A 254 -2.31 -0.44 7.76
C ASN A 254 -3.61 -0.17 8.52
N ALA A 255 -3.70 0.94 9.28
CA ALA A 255 -4.91 1.32 9.99
C ALA A 255 -6.05 1.68 9.01
N VAL A 256 -5.73 2.44 7.94
CA VAL A 256 -6.67 2.75 6.86
C VAL A 256 -7.20 1.47 6.23
N GLU A 257 -6.31 0.56 5.85
CA GLU A 257 -6.65 -0.70 5.19
C GLU A 257 -7.59 -1.55 6.04
N TYR A 258 -7.32 -1.68 7.34
CA TYR A 258 -8.19 -2.40 8.27
C TYR A 258 -9.56 -1.73 8.42
N LEU A 259 -9.60 -0.40 8.61
CA LEU A 259 -10.85 0.33 8.76
C LEU A 259 -11.73 0.22 7.49
N LEU A 260 -11.15 0.15 6.30
CA LEU A 260 -11.91 -0.12 5.07
C LEU A 260 -12.60 -1.49 5.11
N GLN A 261 -11.96 -2.53 5.69
CA GLN A 261 -12.58 -3.86 5.82
C GLN A 261 -13.78 -3.90 6.77
N THR A 262 -13.94 -2.88 7.61
CA THR A 262 -15.12 -2.74 8.47
C THR A 262 -16.34 -2.16 7.75
N GLY A 263 -16.25 -1.91 6.43
CA GLY A 263 -17.32 -1.35 5.60
C GLY A 263 -17.41 0.18 5.62
N ARG A 264 -16.42 0.87 6.22
CA ARG A 264 -16.34 2.33 6.20
C ARG A 264 -15.86 2.82 4.82
N SER A 265 -16.43 3.92 4.33
CA SER A 265 -15.93 4.59 3.13
C SER A 265 -14.54 5.20 3.37
N LEU A 266 -13.75 5.35 2.30
CA LEU A 266 -12.42 5.97 2.40
C LEU A 266 -12.48 7.38 3.01
N SER A 267 -13.42 8.22 2.58
CA SER A 267 -13.62 9.56 3.13
C SER A 267 -13.88 9.54 4.65
N LYS A 268 -14.70 8.60 5.13
CA LYS A 268 -14.98 8.43 6.56
C LYS A 268 -13.73 7.97 7.32
N VAL A 269 -12.98 7.03 6.77
CA VAL A 269 -11.72 6.57 7.37
C VAL A 269 -10.70 7.71 7.47
N LEU A 270 -10.52 8.48 6.41
CA LEU A 270 -9.54 9.57 6.39
C LEU A 270 -9.94 10.73 7.31
N THR A 271 -11.21 11.15 7.30
CA THR A 271 -11.69 12.21 8.20
C THR A 271 -11.77 11.78 9.67
N MET A 272 -11.87 10.48 9.94
CA MET A 272 -11.75 9.93 11.30
C MET A 272 -10.31 9.98 11.81
N LEU A 273 -9.33 9.63 10.96
CA LEU A 273 -7.91 9.61 11.34
C LEU A 273 -7.25 10.99 11.27
N ILE A 274 -7.64 11.83 10.32
CA ILE A 274 -7.14 13.19 10.08
C ILE A 274 -8.35 14.15 10.04
N PRO A 275 -8.98 14.44 11.19
CA PRO A 275 -10.12 15.34 11.23
C PRO A 275 -9.71 16.80 11.02
N GLU A 276 -10.63 17.58 10.44
CA GLU A 276 -10.52 19.03 10.34
C GLU A 276 -10.46 19.69 11.74
N PRO A 277 -10.01 20.96 11.85
CA PRO A 277 -10.04 21.71 13.11
C PRO A 277 -11.47 22.14 13.49
N TRP A 278 -12.32 21.18 13.87
CA TRP A 278 -13.77 21.34 14.00
C TRP A 278 -14.26 22.00 15.31
N GLU A 279 -13.50 21.91 16.41
CA GLU A 279 -13.99 22.28 17.75
C GLU A 279 -14.38 23.75 17.89
N LYS A 280 -13.59 24.64 17.27
CA LYS A 280 -13.70 26.10 17.44
C LYS A 280 -13.94 26.85 16.14
N ASP A 281 -14.23 26.13 15.05
CA ASP A 281 -14.59 26.76 13.78
C ASP A 281 -16.02 27.32 13.88
N PRO A 282 -16.25 28.65 13.84
CA PRO A 282 -17.59 29.22 13.93
C PRO A 282 -18.42 29.04 12.64
N ASP A 283 -17.75 28.81 11.51
CA ASP A 283 -18.36 28.73 10.17
C ASP A 283 -18.72 27.29 9.78
N MET A 284 -18.22 26.29 10.51
CA MET A 284 -18.53 24.89 10.27
C MET A 284 -20.03 24.58 10.49
N PRO A 285 -20.72 24.03 9.47
CA PRO A 285 -22.12 23.62 9.59
C PRO A 285 -22.35 22.62 10.74
N LYS A 286 -23.43 22.78 11.49
CA LYS A 286 -23.75 21.93 12.65
C LYS A 286 -23.68 20.42 12.33
N PRO A 287 -24.26 19.90 11.23
CA PRO A 287 -24.18 18.46 10.94
C PRO A 287 -22.75 17.94 10.77
N LEU A 288 -21.84 18.77 10.23
CA LEU A 288 -20.43 18.41 10.07
C LEU A 288 -19.69 18.43 11.41
N ARG A 289 -19.99 19.41 12.27
CA ARG A 289 -19.47 19.47 13.64
C ARG A 289 -19.90 18.26 14.47
N ASP A 290 -21.21 17.95 14.45
CA ASP A 290 -21.77 16.79 15.16
C ASP A 290 -21.12 15.48 14.66
N TYR A 291 -20.84 15.38 13.35
CA TYR A 291 -20.12 14.24 12.76
C TYR A 291 -18.71 14.11 13.33
N TYR A 292 -17.92 15.19 13.36
CA TYR A 292 -16.56 15.16 13.89
C TYR A 292 -16.51 14.92 15.40
N GLU A 293 -17.44 15.52 16.15
CA GLU A 293 -17.62 15.26 17.58
C GLU A 293 -17.85 13.76 17.82
N TYR A 294 -18.77 13.15 17.08
CA TYR A 294 -18.99 11.71 17.15
C TYR A 294 -17.77 10.87 16.73
N GLN A 295 -17.04 11.24 15.67
CA GLN A 295 -15.82 10.50 15.29
C GLN A 295 -14.73 10.60 16.38
N SER A 296 -14.62 11.73 17.06
CA SER A 296 -13.62 11.95 18.11
C SER A 296 -13.81 11.05 19.33
N MET A 297 -15.04 10.58 19.58
CA MET A 297 -15.35 9.59 20.62
C MET A 297 -14.91 8.17 20.24
N ILE A 298 -14.65 7.91 18.96
CA ILE A 298 -14.31 6.58 18.44
C ILE A 298 -12.79 6.43 18.23
N MET A 299 -12.15 7.48 17.71
CA MET A 299 -10.76 7.44 17.27
C MET A 299 -10.06 8.75 17.59
N GLU A 300 -8.91 8.65 18.25
CA GLU A 300 -8.01 9.79 18.40
C GLU A 300 -7.37 10.18 17.05
N PRO A 301 -7.15 11.49 16.80
CA PRO A 301 -6.48 11.95 15.59
C PRO A 301 -5.05 11.43 15.48
N TRP A 302 -4.66 11.01 14.28
CA TRP A 302 -3.28 10.71 13.93
C TRP A 302 -2.56 11.98 13.51
N ASP A 303 -2.21 12.79 14.51
CA ASP A 303 -1.72 14.14 14.33
C ASP A 303 -0.22 14.23 13.99
N GLY A 304 0.12 15.32 13.30
CA GLY A 304 1.44 15.64 12.77
C GLY A 304 1.37 16.30 11.39
N PRO A 305 2.45 16.94 10.89
CA PRO A 305 2.45 17.54 9.57
C PRO A 305 2.17 16.48 8.50
N ALA A 306 1.13 16.64 7.69
CA ALA A 306 0.77 15.63 6.69
C ALA A 306 0.15 16.26 5.44
N LEU A 307 0.71 15.89 4.28
CA LEU A 307 -0.02 15.85 3.02
C LEU A 307 -0.15 14.38 2.64
N MET A 308 -1.37 13.86 2.69
CA MET A 308 -1.65 12.46 2.38
C MET A 308 -2.39 12.37 1.05
N SER A 309 -1.73 11.83 0.04
CA SER A 309 -2.36 11.44 -1.24
C SER A 309 -2.86 10.01 -1.14
N PHE A 310 -3.97 9.68 -1.78
CA PHE A 310 -4.60 8.38 -1.63
C PHE A 310 -5.28 7.87 -2.87
N PHE A 311 -5.44 6.55 -2.93
CA PHE A 311 -6.32 5.87 -3.88
C PHE A 311 -7.03 4.68 -3.23
N HIS A 312 -8.36 4.60 -3.41
CA HIS A 312 -9.14 3.39 -3.10
C HIS A 312 -10.49 3.42 -3.84
N GLY A 313 -10.91 2.29 -4.41
CA GLY A 313 -12.27 2.13 -4.95
C GLY A 313 -12.59 3.10 -6.08
N GLY A 314 -11.60 3.43 -6.90
CA GLY A 314 -11.73 4.40 -7.99
C GLY A 314 -11.66 5.87 -7.58
N GLN A 315 -11.52 6.18 -6.28
CA GLN A 315 -11.33 7.54 -5.79
C GLN A 315 -9.83 7.82 -5.62
N VAL A 316 -9.35 8.89 -6.24
CA VAL A 316 -8.01 9.47 -6.01
C VAL A 316 -8.17 10.85 -5.39
N GLY A 317 -7.31 11.19 -4.42
CA GLY A 317 -7.39 12.50 -3.78
C GLY A 317 -6.20 12.80 -2.88
N ALA A 318 -6.28 13.95 -2.22
CA ALA A 318 -5.34 14.35 -1.18
C ALA A 318 -6.06 15.01 -0.01
N ILE A 319 -5.52 14.86 1.19
CA ILE A 319 -5.98 15.51 2.43
C ILE A 319 -4.77 16.09 3.15
N LEU A 320 -4.96 17.24 3.79
CA LEU A 320 -3.96 17.88 4.64
C LEU A 320 -4.24 17.59 6.11
N ASP A 321 -3.19 17.64 6.92
CA ASP A 321 -3.34 17.71 8.37
C ASP A 321 -4.16 18.94 8.77
N ARG A 322 -4.69 18.90 9.99
CA ARG A 322 -5.61 19.91 10.52
C ARG A 322 -5.03 21.33 10.58
N ASN A 323 -3.71 21.47 10.53
CA ASN A 323 -3.00 22.75 10.59
C ASN A 323 -2.42 23.15 9.21
N GLY A 324 -2.56 22.32 8.17
CA GLY A 324 -2.04 22.60 6.83
C GLY A 324 -0.52 22.75 6.78
N LEU A 325 0.22 21.96 7.56
CA LEU A 325 1.67 22.13 7.77
C LEU A 325 2.53 21.69 6.57
N ARG A 326 1.91 21.12 5.53
CA ARG A 326 2.57 20.68 4.30
C ARG A 326 1.95 21.37 3.08
N PRO A 327 2.75 21.75 2.08
CA PRO A 327 2.24 22.45 0.90
C PRO A 327 1.47 21.50 -0.01
N GLY A 328 0.19 21.79 -0.27
CA GLY A 328 -0.63 21.14 -1.29
C GLY A 328 -0.98 22.13 -2.42
N ARG A 329 -0.71 21.76 -3.67
CA ARG A 329 -1.14 22.52 -4.86
C ARG A 329 -1.76 21.56 -5.86
N TYR A 330 -2.79 22.02 -6.57
CA TYR A 330 -3.43 21.28 -7.65
C TYR A 330 -3.72 22.24 -8.81
N TRP A 331 -3.85 21.67 -10.00
CA TRP A 331 -4.29 22.36 -11.20
C TRP A 331 -5.39 21.54 -11.84
N ILE A 332 -6.28 22.19 -12.58
CA ILE A 332 -7.28 21.48 -13.39
C ILE A 332 -7.05 21.92 -14.83
N THR A 333 -6.74 20.96 -15.69
CA THR A 333 -6.53 21.22 -17.12
C THR A 333 -7.88 21.32 -17.84
N ARG A 334 -7.87 21.85 -19.08
CA ARG A 334 -9.08 21.90 -19.94
C ARG A 334 -9.64 20.52 -20.25
N ASP A 335 -8.78 19.51 -20.30
CA ASP A 335 -9.14 18.10 -20.51
C ASP A 335 -9.60 17.40 -19.23
N LYS A 336 -9.85 18.19 -18.15
CA LYS A 336 -10.32 17.72 -16.84
C LYS A 336 -9.36 16.75 -16.15
N ILE A 337 -8.07 16.85 -16.47
CA ILE A 337 -7.01 16.19 -15.70
C ILE A 337 -6.74 17.07 -14.48
N VAL A 338 -6.72 16.44 -13.30
CA VAL A 338 -6.40 17.06 -12.01
C VAL A 338 -4.99 16.64 -11.58
#